data_AF-A0A0R3QEN9-F1
#
_entry.id   AF-A0A0R3QEN9-F1
#
_cell.length_a   1.000
_cell.length_b   1.000
_cell.length_c   1.000
_cell.angle_alpha   90.00
_cell.angle_beta   90.00
_cell.angle_gamma   90.00
#
_symmetry.space_group_name_H-M   'P 1'
#
loop_
_entity.id
_entity.type
_entity.pdbx_description
1 polymer ?
#
loop_
_entity_poly.entity_id
_entity_poly.type
_entity_poly.pdbx_seq_one_letter_code
_entity_poly.pdbx_strand_id
1 'polypeptide(L)'
;LFTVLTFSIDMARFPYPVRPIHYLALCYLFISLVYMVGLVAEDKISCSAISASNSPLVSQGIDSFSCTVIAVTHYYFSVASGVWWVILCLAWFLAANLKWAQESIESLASYFHVLAWGIPAFLAIIILVTNTIDGDLFTGICSVGNLRPSALFNFVFVPMFVCIALGLLLLGCGIISMLRIRRYIKFKHSDIDQNIRKLEKLMLRISAFAFMYTLPTMVSAACIVYEAFMMESWLANWLAIRCTRPDRAAFGF
;
A
#
# COMPACT_ATOMS: atom_id res chain seq x y z
N LEU A 1 -8.87 0.95 13.49
CA LEU A 1 -9.11 1.65 14.78
C LEU A 1 -8.85 0.76 15.99
N PHE A 2 -9.63 -0.30 16.23
CA PHE A 2 -9.47 -1.18 17.41
C PHE A 2 -8.04 -1.69 17.60
N THR A 3 -7.41 -2.25 16.56
CA THR A 3 -6.02 -2.73 16.61
C THR A 3 -5.03 -1.62 16.99
N VAL A 4 -5.22 -0.40 16.48
CA VAL A 4 -4.34 0.73 16.79
C VAL A 4 -4.48 1.10 18.27
N LEU A 5 -5.71 1.28 18.75
CA LEU A 5 -5.99 1.61 20.16
C LEU A 5 -5.44 0.55 21.12
N THR A 6 -5.69 -0.74 20.85
CA THR A 6 -5.22 -1.85 21.68
C THR A 6 -3.69 -1.87 21.79
N PHE A 7 -2.98 -1.63 20.69
CA PHE A 7 -1.51 -1.57 20.69
C PHE A 7 -0.98 -0.30 21.34
N SER A 8 -1.66 0.84 21.20
CA SER A 8 -1.24 2.11 21.81
C SER A 8 -1.36 2.10 23.34
N ILE A 9 -2.27 1.31 23.90
CA ILE A 9 -2.41 1.14 25.36
C ILE A 9 -1.20 0.39 25.95
N ASP A 10 -0.66 -0.60 25.24
CA ASP A 10 0.47 -1.41 25.71
C ASP A 10 1.42 -1.76 24.55
N MET A 11 2.25 -0.80 24.17
CA MET A 11 3.24 -0.99 23.10
C MET A 11 4.37 -1.94 23.50
N ALA A 12 4.72 -1.99 24.80
CA ALA A 12 5.81 -2.82 25.31
C ALA A 12 5.52 -4.33 25.18
N ARG A 13 4.24 -4.70 25.20
CA ARG A 13 3.78 -6.09 25.02
C ARG A 13 3.97 -6.65 23.61
N PHE A 14 4.13 -5.80 22.59
CA PHE A 14 4.23 -6.21 21.19
C PHE A 14 5.56 -5.80 20.53
N PRO A 15 6.66 -6.43 20.91
CA PRO A 15 7.97 -6.14 20.37
C PRO A 15 8.16 -6.67 18.93
N TYR A 16 9.32 -6.38 18.34
CA TYR A 16 9.71 -7.02 17.09
C TYR A 16 9.75 -8.55 17.25
N PRO A 17 9.39 -9.33 16.23
CA PRO A 17 9.07 -8.97 14.84
C PRO A 17 7.60 -8.61 14.59
N VAL A 18 6.74 -8.54 15.63
CA VAL A 18 5.28 -8.31 15.47
C VAL A 18 4.94 -6.82 15.33
N ARG A 19 5.76 -5.94 15.91
CA ARG A 19 5.56 -4.48 15.94
C ARG A 19 5.20 -3.81 14.59
N PRO A 20 5.76 -4.20 13.43
CA PRO A 20 5.35 -3.64 12.12
C PRO A 20 3.85 -3.76 11.80
N ILE A 21 3.15 -4.76 12.36
CA ILE A 21 1.69 -4.93 12.16
C ILE A 21 0.91 -3.73 12.72
N HIS A 22 1.39 -3.10 13.80
CA HIS A 22 0.78 -1.91 14.36
C HIS A 22 0.83 -0.73 13.36
N TYR A 23 2.00 -0.48 12.78
CA TYR A 23 2.19 0.61 11.83
C TYR A 23 1.45 0.35 10.51
N LEU A 24 1.35 -0.91 10.06
CA LEU A 24 0.46 -1.31 8.97
C LEU A 24 -1.00 -0.94 9.29
N ALA A 25 -1.50 -1.30 10.47
CA ALA A 25 -2.87 -0.99 10.88
C ALA A 25 -3.11 0.52 11.00
N LEU A 26 -2.08 1.30 11.40
CA LEU A 26 -2.12 2.75 11.42
C LEU A 26 -2.22 3.33 10.01
N CYS A 27 -1.43 2.85 9.05
CA CYS A 27 -1.49 3.29 7.66
C CYS A 27 -2.89 3.05 7.06
N TYR A 28 -3.45 1.85 7.24
CA TYR A 28 -4.79 1.52 6.77
C TYR A 28 -5.91 2.31 7.45
N LEU A 29 -5.69 2.77 8.69
CA LEU A 29 -6.63 3.68 9.35
C LEU A 29 -6.72 5.00 8.58
N PHE A 30 -5.57 5.60 8.22
CA PHE A 30 -5.57 6.85 7.45
C PHE A 30 -6.09 6.67 6.02
N ILE A 31 -5.73 5.58 5.34
CA ILE A 31 -6.30 5.25 4.02
C ILE A 31 -7.83 5.14 4.10
N SER A 32 -8.35 4.42 5.10
CA SER A 32 -9.80 4.30 5.31
C SER A 32 -10.46 5.65 5.62
N LEU A 33 -9.82 6.51 6.40
CA LEU A 33 -10.34 7.85 6.69
C LEU A 33 -10.43 8.71 5.44
N VAL A 34 -9.44 8.63 4.53
CA VAL A 34 -9.50 9.33 3.24
C VAL A 34 -10.74 8.92 2.44
N TYR A 35 -11.00 7.62 2.28
CA TYR A 35 -12.18 7.16 1.57
C TYR A 35 -13.50 7.52 2.28
N MET A 36 -13.52 7.54 3.61
CA MET A 36 -14.68 8.03 4.37
C MET A 36 -14.95 9.51 4.13
N VAL A 37 -13.90 10.33 4.04
CA VAL A 37 -14.03 11.75 3.70
C VAL A 37 -14.56 11.92 2.28
N GLY A 38 -14.03 11.15 1.31
CA GLY A 38 -14.54 11.14 -0.07
C GLY A 38 -16.02 10.76 -0.16
N LEU A 39 -16.44 9.75 0.60
CA LEU A 39 -17.85 9.32 0.67
C LEU A 39 -18.78 10.45 1.16
N VAL A 40 -18.37 11.19 2.19
CA VAL A 40 -19.19 12.27 2.78
C VAL A 40 -19.15 13.54 1.93
N ALA A 41 -18.02 13.80 1.27
CA ALA A 41 -17.84 14.99 0.43
C ALA A 41 -18.36 14.82 -0.99
N GLU A 42 -18.63 13.59 -1.43
CA GLU A 42 -19.02 13.23 -2.80
C GLU A 42 -18.01 13.80 -3.82
N ASP A 43 -18.45 14.65 -4.75
CA ASP A 43 -17.59 15.24 -5.77
C ASP A 43 -16.96 16.59 -5.35
N LYS A 44 -17.29 17.13 -4.18
CA LYS A 44 -16.88 18.49 -3.77
C LYS A 44 -15.38 18.65 -3.54
N ILE A 45 -14.67 17.55 -3.27
CA ILE A 45 -13.21 17.54 -3.10
C ILE A 45 -12.52 17.27 -4.43
N SER A 46 -13.07 16.34 -5.22
CA SER A 46 -12.47 15.93 -6.49
C SER A 46 -12.78 16.91 -7.63
N CYS A 47 -13.80 17.74 -7.52
CA CYS A 47 -14.15 18.80 -8.46
C CYS A 47 -13.89 20.19 -7.87
N SER A 48 -13.25 21.07 -8.65
CA SER A 48 -12.85 22.41 -8.19
C SER A 48 -13.26 23.53 -9.15
N ALA A 49 -13.20 23.29 -10.46
CA ALA A 49 -13.48 24.31 -11.47
C ALA A 49 -14.86 24.08 -12.11
N ILE A 50 -15.49 25.16 -12.57
CA ILE A 50 -16.74 25.08 -13.34
C ILE A 50 -16.37 25.32 -14.81
N SER A 51 -16.78 24.41 -15.69
CA SER A 51 -16.54 24.51 -17.13
C SER A 51 -17.35 25.65 -17.76
N ALA A 52 -17.03 25.99 -19.02
CA ALA A 52 -17.82 26.95 -19.81
C ALA A 52 -19.29 26.52 -20.01
N SER A 53 -19.61 25.24 -19.82
CA SER A 53 -20.96 24.68 -19.86
C SER A 53 -21.60 24.50 -18.48
N ASN A 54 -21.08 25.17 -17.44
CA ASN A 54 -21.52 25.06 -16.05
C ASN A 54 -21.45 23.64 -15.45
N SER A 55 -20.57 22.78 -15.97
CA SER A 55 -20.35 21.44 -15.42
C SER A 55 -19.11 21.41 -14.52
N PRO A 56 -19.15 20.71 -13.37
CA PRO A 56 -17.98 20.58 -12.51
C PRO A 56 -16.85 19.84 -13.25
N LEU A 57 -15.64 20.38 -13.16
CA LEU A 57 -14.41 19.82 -13.70
C LEU A 57 -13.57 19.23 -12.58
N VAL A 58 -13.01 18.07 -12.88
CA VAL A 58 -12.09 17.35 -12.01
C VAL A 58 -10.88 18.24 -11.71
N SER A 59 -10.51 18.32 -10.43
CA SER A 59 -9.32 19.03 -9.97
C SER A 59 -8.07 18.40 -10.59
N GLN A 60 -7.16 19.24 -11.07
CA GLN A 60 -5.89 18.83 -11.67
C GLN A 60 -4.73 19.46 -10.90
N GLY A 61 -3.63 18.74 -10.77
CA GLY A 61 -2.44 19.22 -10.07
C GLY A 61 -2.73 19.58 -8.61
N ILE A 62 -2.26 20.76 -8.19
CA ILE A 62 -2.33 21.25 -6.81
C ILE A 62 -3.31 22.42 -6.63
N ASP A 63 -4.24 22.61 -7.58
CA ASP A 63 -5.12 23.77 -7.62
C ASP A 63 -6.08 23.84 -6.40
N SER A 64 -6.49 22.68 -5.89
CA SER A 64 -7.30 22.56 -4.68
C SER A 64 -6.46 22.04 -3.51
N PHE A 65 -6.42 22.82 -2.42
CA PHE A 65 -5.75 22.44 -1.18
C PHE A 65 -6.34 21.15 -0.60
N SER A 66 -7.67 21.06 -0.50
CA SER A 66 -8.36 19.89 0.04
C SER A 66 -8.08 18.63 -0.78
N CYS A 67 -8.10 18.74 -2.10
CA CYS A 67 -7.75 17.67 -3.03
C CYS A 67 -6.31 17.19 -2.82
N THR A 68 -5.36 18.15 -2.73
CA THR A 68 -3.94 17.86 -2.53
C THR A 68 -3.69 17.14 -1.20
N VAL A 69 -4.29 17.61 -0.11
CA VAL A 69 -4.14 16.99 1.23
C VAL A 69 -4.66 15.56 1.22
N ILE A 70 -5.82 15.31 0.61
CA ILE A 70 -6.41 13.97 0.49
C ILE A 70 -5.51 13.05 -0.34
N ALA A 71 -5.04 13.50 -1.50
CA ALA A 71 -4.17 12.73 -2.37
C ALA A 71 -2.83 12.38 -1.72
N VAL A 72 -2.18 13.36 -1.09
CA VAL A 72 -0.89 13.15 -0.40
C VAL A 72 -1.06 12.20 0.78
N THR A 73 -2.13 12.36 1.58
CA THR A 73 -2.41 11.46 2.71
C THR A 73 -2.61 10.03 2.22
N HIS A 74 -3.47 9.84 1.20
CA HIS A 74 -3.73 8.53 0.62
C HIS A 74 -2.45 7.88 0.08
N TYR A 75 -1.69 8.62 -0.72
CA TYR A 75 -0.46 8.14 -1.35
C TYR A 75 0.62 7.79 -0.32
N TYR A 76 0.89 8.70 0.62
CA TYR A 76 1.91 8.52 1.66
C TYR A 76 1.65 7.26 2.48
N PHE A 77 0.43 7.09 3.00
CA PHE A 77 0.11 5.94 3.84
C PHE A 77 0.02 4.64 3.04
N SER A 78 -0.37 4.68 1.76
CA SER A 78 -0.33 3.51 0.88
C SER A 78 1.10 3.01 0.66
N VAL A 79 2.03 3.90 0.29
CA VAL A 79 3.45 3.53 0.15
C VAL A 79 4.03 3.09 1.50
N ALA A 80 3.75 3.82 2.58
CA ALA A 80 4.23 3.48 3.92
C ALA A 80 3.78 2.08 4.36
N SER A 81 2.53 1.71 4.06
CA SER A 81 2.02 0.36 4.34
C SER A 81 2.83 -0.72 3.61
N GLY A 82 3.15 -0.51 2.32
CA GLY A 82 3.99 -1.41 1.54
C GLY A 82 5.39 -1.59 2.15
N VAL A 83 6.02 -0.49 2.58
CA VAL A 83 7.34 -0.53 3.21
C VAL A 83 7.30 -1.22 4.58
N TRP A 84 6.29 -0.94 5.41
CA TRP A 84 6.09 -1.64 6.68
C TRP A 84 5.85 -3.14 6.52
N TRP A 85 5.16 -3.55 5.45
CA TRP A 85 5.01 -4.97 5.12
C TRP A 85 6.34 -5.61 4.71
N VAL A 86 7.19 -4.92 3.94
CA VAL A 86 8.55 -5.41 3.63
C VAL A 86 9.38 -5.55 4.91
N ILE A 87 9.30 -4.57 5.83
CA ILE A 87 9.97 -4.63 7.13
C ILE A 87 9.47 -5.80 7.97
N LEU A 88 8.15 -6.09 7.95
CA LEU A 88 7.59 -7.28 8.59
C LEU A 88 8.21 -8.56 8.03
N CYS A 89 8.30 -8.67 6.71
CA CYS A 89 8.91 -9.82 6.03
C CYS A 89 10.40 -9.94 6.35
N LEU A 90 11.12 -8.82 6.45
CA LEU A 90 12.53 -8.78 6.82
C LEU A 90 12.74 -9.22 8.27
N ALA A 91 12.00 -8.64 9.22
CA ALA A 91 12.07 -9.02 10.63
C ALA A 91 11.74 -10.51 10.82
N TRP A 92 10.75 -11.00 10.08
CA TRP A 92 10.41 -12.42 10.06
C TRP A 92 11.55 -13.28 9.49
N PHE A 93 12.16 -12.87 8.38
CA PHE A 93 13.31 -13.57 7.79
C PHE A 93 14.53 -13.60 8.73
N LEU A 94 14.85 -12.48 9.39
CA LEU A 94 15.95 -12.40 10.36
C LEU A 94 15.72 -13.34 11.55
N ALA A 95 14.49 -13.39 12.06
CA ALA A 95 14.11 -14.31 13.13
C ALA A 95 14.16 -15.78 12.68
N ALA A 96 13.63 -16.09 11.48
CA ALA A 96 13.48 -17.45 10.99
C ALA A 96 14.79 -18.08 10.50
N ASN A 97 15.57 -17.32 9.70
CA ASN A 97 16.77 -17.83 9.04
C ASN A 97 18.05 -17.57 9.85
N LEU A 98 18.21 -16.34 10.33
CA LEU A 98 19.41 -15.93 11.08
C LEU A 98 19.28 -16.18 12.59
N LYS A 99 18.10 -16.60 13.06
CA LYS A 99 17.80 -16.86 14.48
C LYS A 99 18.09 -15.66 15.38
N TRP A 100 17.93 -14.45 14.85
CA TRP A 100 18.15 -13.24 15.62
C TRP A 100 17.17 -13.16 16.79
N ALA A 101 17.70 -12.81 17.96
CA ALA A 101 16.87 -12.49 19.11
C ALA A 101 16.06 -11.22 18.83
N GLN A 102 14.92 -11.09 19.50
CA GLN A 102 14.07 -9.91 19.41
C GLN A 102 14.83 -8.61 19.68
N GLU A 103 15.71 -8.60 20.71
CA GLU A 103 16.53 -7.43 21.06
C GLU A 103 17.47 -7.01 19.92
N SER A 104 18.01 -7.99 19.17
CA SER A 104 18.87 -7.72 18.01
C SER A 104 18.09 -7.14 16.83
N ILE A 105 16.82 -7.51 16.67
CA ILE A 105 15.96 -6.92 15.64
C ILE A 105 15.51 -5.52 16.08
N GLU A 106 15.23 -5.34 17.36
CA GLU A 106 14.82 -4.06 17.93
C GLU A 106 15.92 -3.00 17.88
N SER A 107 17.20 -3.38 17.96
CA SER A 107 18.31 -2.45 17.73
C SER A 107 18.32 -1.84 16.31
N LEU A 108 17.67 -2.48 15.33
CA LEU A 108 17.48 -1.94 13.98
C LEU A 108 16.24 -1.05 13.82
N ALA A 109 15.42 -0.89 14.87
CA ALA A 109 14.13 -0.19 14.78
C ALA A 109 14.26 1.24 14.21
N SER A 110 15.28 2.00 14.59
CA SER A 110 15.51 3.35 14.06
C SER A 110 15.69 3.36 12.54
N TYR A 111 16.45 2.40 11.99
CA TYR A 111 16.62 2.28 10.53
C TYR A 111 15.32 1.91 9.84
N PHE A 112 14.54 0.98 10.42
CA PHE A 112 13.23 0.62 9.89
C PHE A 112 12.29 1.82 9.83
N HIS A 113 12.25 2.64 10.89
CA HIS A 113 11.43 3.83 10.95
C HIS A 113 11.85 4.90 9.95
N VAL A 114 13.15 5.16 9.81
CA VAL A 114 13.66 6.13 8.83
C VAL A 114 13.29 5.71 7.41
N LEU A 115 13.42 4.42 7.07
CA LEU A 115 13.04 3.93 5.74
C LEU A 115 11.52 3.97 5.52
N ALA A 116 10.75 3.49 6.49
CA ALA A 116 9.30 3.37 6.38
C ALA A 116 8.57 4.71 6.27
N TRP A 117 9.12 5.77 6.84
CA TRP A 117 8.54 7.12 6.77
C TRP A 117 9.25 8.01 5.75
N GLY A 118 10.56 7.82 5.57
CA GLY A 118 11.37 8.61 4.63
C GLY A 118 11.08 8.28 3.17
N ILE A 119 10.95 7.00 2.79
CA ILE A 119 10.65 6.62 1.40
C ILE A 119 9.30 7.19 0.93
N PRO A 120 8.18 7.02 1.68
CA PRO A 120 6.91 7.64 1.32
C PRO A 120 6.97 9.17 1.30
N ALA A 121 7.69 9.80 2.24
CA ALA A 121 7.83 11.26 2.26
C ALA A 121 8.53 11.78 0.99
N PHE A 122 9.62 11.12 0.60
CA PHE A 122 10.37 11.47 -0.60
C PHE A 122 9.51 11.31 -1.87
N LEU A 123 8.80 10.18 -2.00
CA LEU A 123 7.90 9.97 -3.13
C LEU A 123 6.71 10.95 -3.13
N ALA A 124 6.19 11.32 -1.95
CA ALA A 124 5.14 12.32 -1.81
C ALA A 124 5.60 13.71 -2.28
N ILE A 125 6.85 14.10 -2.02
CA ILE A 125 7.43 15.34 -2.55
C ILE A 125 7.51 15.27 -4.08
N ILE A 126 7.92 14.13 -4.65
CA ILE A 126 8.02 13.97 -6.10
C ILE A 126 6.65 14.18 -6.77
N ILE A 127 5.59 13.52 -6.29
CA ILE A 127 4.25 13.66 -6.90
C ILE A 127 3.69 15.09 -6.82
N LEU A 128 4.09 15.86 -5.79
CA LEU A 128 3.74 17.27 -5.64
C LEU A 128 4.48 18.12 -6.67
N VAL A 129 5.79 17.90 -6.83
CA VAL A 129 6.61 18.65 -7.80
C VAL A 129 6.22 18.34 -9.24
N THR A 130 5.87 17.08 -9.54
CA THR A 130 5.43 16.66 -10.88
C THR A 130 3.96 17.01 -11.14
N ASN A 131 3.24 17.54 -10.16
CA ASN A 131 1.82 17.86 -10.22
C ASN A 131 0.98 16.68 -10.76
N THR A 132 1.27 15.45 -10.32
CA THR A 132 0.63 14.22 -10.82
C THR A 132 -0.69 13.83 -10.13
N ILE A 133 -1.24 14.74 -9.33
CA ILE A 133 -2.48 14.56 -8.58
C ILE A 133 -3.66 14.96 -9.45
N ASP A 134 -4.67 14.09 -9.50
CA ASP A 134 -5.92 14.33 -10.23
C ASP A 134 -7.10 13.85 -9.37
N GLY A 135 -8.26 14.50 -9.51
CA GLY A 135 -9.49 14.03 -8.85
C GLY A 135 -10.03 12.74 -9.48
N ASP A 136 -10.77 11.96 -8.69
CA ASP A 136 -11.60 10.86 -9.17
C ASP A 136 -13.06 11.10 -8.75
N LEU A 137 -13.95 11.12 -9.74
CA LEU A 137 -15.37 11.37 -9.55
C LEU A 137 -16.07 10.18 -8.89
N PHE A 138 -15.61 8.95 -9.14
CA PHE A 138 -16.28 7.74 -8.66
C PHE A 138 -16.03 7.50 -7.17
N THR A 139 -14.83 7.81 -6.70
CA THR A 139 -14.45 7.64 -5.29
C THR A 139 -14.58 8.92 -4.47
N GLY A 140 -14.73 10.08 -5.12
CA GLY A 140 -14.84 11.37 -4.43
C GLY A 140 -13.54 11.85 -3.79
N ILE A 141 -12.41 11.20 -4.09
CA ILE A 141 -11.09 11.56 -3.58
C ILE A 141 -10.20 12.06 -4.72
N CYS A 142 -9.06 12.63 -4.36
CA CYS A 142 -7.98 12.86 -5.29
C CYS A 142 -6.89 11.81 -5.11
N SER A 143 -6.30 11.36 -6.20
CA SER A 143 -5.23 10.35 -6.21
C SER A 143 -4.26 10.60 -7.35
N VAL A 144 -3.13 9.89 -7.32
CA VAL A 144 -2.05 10.07 -8.29
C VAL A 144 -2.34 9.28 -9.55
N GLY A 145 -2.32 9.95 -10.71
CA GLY A 145 -2.32 9.29 -12.01
C GLY A 145 -3.67 8.82 -12.55
N ASN A 146 -4.80 9.30 -12.02
CA ASN A 146 -6.14 8.88 -12.49
C ASN A 146 -6.38 9.18 -13.98
N LEU A 147 -5.90 10.32 -14.48
CA LEU A 147 -6.00 10.69 -15.89
C LEU A 147 -4.68 10.51 -16.65
N ARG A 148 -3.62 10.10 -15.96
CA ARG A 148 -2.25 10.03 -16.48
C ARG A 148 -1.67 8.63 -16.27
N PRO A 149 -1.78 7.73 -17.26
CA PRO A 149 -1.37 6.32 -17.12
C PRO A 149 0.12 6.17 -16.79
N SER A 150 0.97 7.04 -17.34
CA SER A 150 2.41 7.05 -17.04
C SER A 150 2.71 7.37 -15.57
N ALA A 151 1.94 8.28 -14.96
CA ALA A 151 2.08 8.61 -13.54
C ALA A 151 1.55 7.47 -12.65
N LEU A 152 0.42 6.87 -13.02
CA LEU A 152 -0.14 5.71 -12.32
C LEU A 152 0.86 4.54 -12.30
N PHE A 153 1.46 4.23 -13.46
CA PHE A 153 2.45 3.17 -13.57
C PHE A 153 3.71 3.48 -12.74
N ASN A 154 4.32 4.65 -12.94
CA ASN A 154 5.61 4.98 -12.33
C ASN A 154 5.54 5.25 -10.82
N PHE A 155 4.50 5.94 -10.35
CA PHE A 155 4.42 6.39 -8.97
C PHE A 155 3.57 5.48 -8.07
N VAL A 156 2.65 4.69 -8.63
CA VAL A 156 1.79 3.78 -7.83
C VAL A 156 2.19 2.32 -8.04
N PHE A 157 2.19 1.84 -9.29
CA PHE A 157 2.47 0.43 -9.57
C PHE A 157 3.92 0.04 -9.25
N VAL A 158 4.92 0.80 -9.74
CA VAL A 158 6.33 0.44 -9.55
C VAL A 158 6.73 0.33 -8.06
N PRO A 159 6.45 1.31 -7.17
CA PRO A 159 6.76 1.17 -5.74
C PRO A 159 6.06 -0.03 -5.09
N MET A 160 4.80 -0.28 -5.44
CA MET A 160 4.04 -1.41 -4.92
C MET A 160 4.62 -2.75 -5.40
N PHE A 161 4.95 -2.88 -6.68
CA PHE A 161 5.57 -4.07 -7.25
C PHE A 161 6.93 -4.35 -6.60
N VAL A 162 7.78 -3.33 -6.44
CA VAL A 162 9.07 -3.46 -5.75
C VAL A 162 8.87 -3.97 -4.32
N CYS A 163 7.90 -3.42 -3.58
CA CYS A 163 7.58 -3.91 -2.24
C CYS A 163 7.18 -5.38 -2.28
N ILE A 164 6.17 -5.76 -3.09
CA ILE A 164 5.69 -7.14 -3.24
C ILE A 164 6.83 -8.11 -3.56
N ALA A 165 7.64 -7.78 -4.57
CA ALA A 165 8.75 -8.62 -5.01
C ALA A 165 9.78 -8.85 -3.89
N LEU A 166 10.18 -7.79 -3.19
CA LEU A 166 11.13 -7.87 -2.07
C LEU A 166 10.55 -8.70 -0.92
N GLY A 167 9.30 -8.46 -0.52
CA GLY A 167 8.70 -9.20 0.59
C GLY A 167 8.45 -10.67 0.26
N LEU A 168 8.02 -11.00 -0.96
CA LEU A 168 7.88 -12.39 -1.41
C LEU A 168 9.23 -13.12 -1.43
N LEU A 169 10.30 -12.45 -1.87
CA LEU A 169 11.65 -13.01 -1.84
C LEU A 169 12.08 -13.33 -0.40
N LEU A 170 11.90 -12.38 0.54
CA LEU A 170 12.22 -12.58 1.95
C LEU A 170 11.41 -13.70 2.60
N LEU A 171 10.10 -13.75 2.33
CA LEU A 171 9.21 -14.82 2.81
C LEU A 171 9.62 -16.17 2.24
N GLY A 172 9.89 -16.25 0.93
CA GLY A 172 10.33 -17.48 0.26
C GLY A 172 11.63 -18.03 0.86
N CYS A 173 12.65 -17.17 0.99
CA CYS A 173 13.92 -17.55 1.61
C CYS A 173 13.75 -18.02 3.06
N GLY A 174 12.95 -17.33 3.86
CA GLY A 174 12.74 -17.72 5.27
C GLY A 174 11.93 -19.02 5.41
N ILE A 175 10.95 -19.28 4.53
CA ILE A 175 10.18 -20.54 4.54
C ILE A 175 11.09 -21.72 4.17
N ILE A 176 11.91 -21.57 3.12
CA ILE A 176 12.86 -22.62 2.70
C ILE A 176 13.82 -22.95 3.85
N SER A 177 14.35 -21.92 4.54
CA SER A 177 15.25 -22.11 5.68
C SER A 177 14.56 -22.84 6.84
N MET A 178 13.34 -22.43 7.19
CA MET A 178 12.54 -23.07 8.23
C MET A 178 12.26 -24.55 7.93
N LEU A 179 11.90 -24.87 6.69
CA LEU A 179 11.65 -26.26 6.26
C LEU A 179 12.93 -27.10 6.29
N ARG A 180 14.11 -26.51 6.03
CA ARG A 180 15.41 -27.18 6.14
C ARG A 180 15.75 -27.51 7.60
N ILE A 181 15.58 -26.55 8.50
CA ILE A 181 15.84 -26.72 9.94
C ILE A 181 14.88 -27.77 10.54
N ARG A 182 13.59 -27.74 10.18
CA ARG A 182 12.60 -28.69 10.65
C ARG A 182 12.92 -30.13 10.25
N ARG A 183 13.35 -30.33 8.99
CA ARG A 183 13.82 -31.64 8.50
C ARG A 183 15.03 -32.14 9.30
N TYR A 184 15.96 -31.26 9.67
CA TYR A 184 17.14 -31.61 10.45
C TYR A 184 16.81 -31.98 11.91
N ILE A 185 15.99 -31.18 12.60
CA ILE A 185 15.67 -31.38 14.03
C ILE A 185 14.85 -32.66 14.24
N LYS A 186 13.87 -32.93 13.37
CA LYS A 186 13.03 -34.14 13.43
C LYS A 186 13.85 -35.44 13.33
N PHE A 187 15.06 -35.36 12.78
CA PHE A 187 15.97 -36.49 12.65
C PHE A 187 16.88 -36.69 13.87
N LYS A 188 17.09 -35.68 14.73
CA LYS A 188 18.21 -35.69 15.69
C LYS A 188 17.84 -35.59 17.18
N HIS A 189 16.82 -34.85 17.64
CA HIS A 189 16.55 -34.67 19.09
C HIS A 189 15.04 -34.47 19.41
N SER A 190 14.49 -35.22 20.38
CA SER A 190 13.09 -35.13 20.84
C SER A 190 12.87 -34.25 22.08
N ASP A 191 13.93 -33.80 22.79
CA ASP A 191 13.79 -33.15 24.12
C ASP A 191 13.83 -31.60 24.13
N ILE A 192 14.25 -30.91 23.05
CA ILE A 192 14.38 -29.44 23.01
C ILE A 192 13.07 -28.75 22.52
N ASP A 193 11.93 -29.29 22.92
CA ASP A 193 10.75 -29.23 22.04
C ASP A 193 9.79 -28.06 22.40
N GLN A 194 9.73 -27.57 23.64
CA GLN A 194 8.75 -26.53 24.01
C GLN A 194 9.03 -25.12 23.47
N ASN A 195 10.26 -24.60 23.61
CA ASN A 195 10.56 -23.22 23.19
C ASN A 195 10.57 -23.08 21.65
N ILE A 196 11.03 -24.13 20.96
CA ILE A 196 11.03 -24.19 19.48
C ILE A 196 9.59 -24.19 18.95
N ARG A 197 8.67 -24.95 19.56
CA ARG A 197 7.26 -24.97 19.17
C ARG A 197 6.54 -23.63 19.38
N LYS A 198 6.90 -22.86 20.42
CA LYS A 198 6.34 -21.51 20.64
C LYS A 198 6.79 -20.55 19.53
N LEU A 199 8.07 -20.56 19.19
CA LEU A 199 8.63 -19.75 18.10
C LEU A 199 8.04 -20.15 16.74
N GLU A 200 7.88 -21.45 16.48
CA GLU A 200 7.25 -21.96 15.25
C GLU A 200 5.79 -21.48 15.11
N LYS A 201 4.99 -21.56 16.18
CA LYS A 201 3.61 -21.04 16.17
C LYS A 201 3.56 -19.53 15.90
N LEU A 202 4.45 -18.76 16.52
CA LEU A 202 4.53 -17.32 16.30
C LEU A 202 4.90 -17.01 14.83
N MET A 203 5.92 -17.68 14.30
CA MET A 203 6.37 -17.48 12.93
C MET A 203 5.31 -17.89 11.90
N LEU A 204 4.61 -19.02 12.10
CA LEU A 204 3.50 -19.43 11.25
C LEU A 204 2.37 -18.40 11.23
N ARG A 205 2.03 -17.81 12.38
CA ARG A 205 1.01 -16.76 12.47
C ARG A 205 1.41 -15.51 11.69
N ILE A 206 2.68 -15.08 11.82
CA ILE A 206 3.20 -13.91 11.09
C ILE A 206 3.25 -14.21 9.58
N SER A 207 3.69 -15.40 9.16
CA SER A 207 3.67 -15.80 7.75
C SER A 207 2.26 -15.82 7.18
N ALA A 208 1.29 -16.39 7.90
CA ALA A 208 -0.11 -16.41 7.47
C ALA A 208 -0.65 -14.99 7.27
N PHE A 209 -0.36 -14.07 8.20
CA PHE A 209 -0.71 -12.67 8.05
C PHE A 209 -0.03 -12.04 6.82
N ALA A 210 1.26 -12.27 6.62
CA ALA A 210 1.99 -11.72 5.50
C ALA A 210 1.44 -12.19 4.15
N PHE A 211 1.08 -13.47 4.00
CA PHE A 211 0.44 -14.01 2.79
C PHE A 211 -0.97 -13.48 2.57
N MET A 212 -1.77 -13.35 3.63
CA MET A 212 -3.10 -12.76 3.55
C MET A 212 -3.05 -11.30 3.12
N TYR A 213 -2.01 -10.55 3.48
CA TYR A 213 -1.77 -9.20 2.97
C TYR A 213 -1.38 -9.22 1.49
N THR A 214 -0.48 -10.13 1.07
CA THR A 214 0.03 -10.12 -0.32
C THR A 214 -1.05 -10.35 -1.36
N LEU A 215 -2.04 -11.22 -1.08
CA LEU A 215 -3.12 -11.55 -2.03
C LEU A 215 -3.90 -10.32 -2.55
N PRO A 216 -4.54 -9.50 -1.70
CA PRO A 216 -5.25 -8.31 -2.15
C PRO A 216 -4.31 -7.27 -2.76
N THR A 217 -3.07 -7.13 -2.28
CA THR A 217 -2.10 -6.21 -2.88
C THR A 217 -1.69 -6.64 -4.29
N MET A 218 -1.53 -7.94 -4.56
CA MET A 218 -1.27 -8.46 -5.91
C MET A 218 -2.45 -8.26 -6.84
N VAL A 219 -3.68 -8.46 -6.36
CA VAL A 219 -4.89 -8.17 -7.14
C VAL A 219 -4.97 -6.69 -7.48
N SER A 220 -4.73 -5.81 -6.51
CA SER A 220 -4.68 -4.37 -6.73
C SER A 220 -3.59 -3.98 -7.73
N ALA A 221 -2.40 -4.59 -7.65
CA ALA A 221 -1.33 -4.39 -8.63
C ALA A 221 -1.72 -4.81 -10.04
N ALA A 222 -2.43 -5.94 -10.18
CA ALA A 222 -2.95 -6.40 -11.46
C ALA A 222 -4.00 -5.44 -12.04
N CYS A 223 -4.90 -4.90 -11.20
CA CYS A 223 -5.87 -3.91 -11.62
C CYS A 223 -5.20 -2.60 -12.08
N ILE A 224 -4.25 -2.09 -11.30
CA ILE A 224 -3.57 -0.82 -11.61
C ILE A 224 -2.75 -0.92 -12.89
N VAL A 225 -2.03 -2.04 -13.10
CA VAL A 225 -1.25 -2.20 -14.34
C VAL A 225 -2.15 -2.39 -15.56
N TYR A 226 -3.27 -3.09 -15.40
CA TYR A 226 -4.27 -3.24 -16.45
C TYR A 226 -4.88 -1.88 -16.83
N GLU A 227 -5.27 -1.09 -15.83
CA GLU A 227 -5.77 0.27 -16.01
C GLU A 227 -4.73 1.15 -16.72
N ALA A 228 -3.48 1.15 -16.26
CA ALA A 228 -2.42 1.96 -16.85
C ALA A 228 -2.19 1.65 -18.35
N PHE A 229 -2.30 0.39 -18.76
CA PHE A 229 -2.14 0.02 -20.17
C PHE A 229 -3.38 0.27 -21.03
N MET A 230 -4.58 0.17 -20.46
CA MET A 230 -5.82 0.28 -21.23
C MET A 230 -6.40 1.69 -21.26
N MET A 231 -6.01 2.57 -20.34
CA MET A 231 -6.58 3.92 -20.19
C MET A 231 -6.58 4.73 -21.50
N GLU A 232 -5.47 4.75 -22.24
CA GLU A 232 -5.38 5.51 -23.51
C GLU A 232 -6.39 5.00 -24.54
N SER A 233 -6.56 3.67 -24.63
CA SER A 233 -7.55 3.06 -25.54
C SER A 233 -8.98 3.38 -25.13
N TRP A 234 -9.27 3.42 -23.83
CA TRP A 234 -10.58 3.77 -23.30
C TRP A 234 -10.93 5.23 -23.59
N LEU A 235 -9.99 6.15 -23.38
CA LEU A 235 -10.16 7.57 -23.66
C LEU A 235 -10.34 7.85 -25.16
N ALA A 236 -9.52 7.21 -26.01
CA ALA A 236 -9.65 7.34 -27.46
C ALA A 236 -11.00 6.83 -27.97
N ASN A 237 -11.46 5.67 -27.49
CA ASN A 237 -12.78 5.13 -27.85
C ASN A 237 -13.92 6.02 -27.33
N TRP A 238 -13.80 6.53 -26.11
CA TRP A 238 -14.79 7.44 -25.53
C TRP A 238 -14.92 8.73 -26.36
N LEU A 239 -13.80 9.35 -26.73
CA LEU A 239 -13.76 10.54 -27.57
C LEU A 239 -14.36 10.27 -28.96
N ALA A 240 -14.01 9.12 -29.55
CA ALA A 240 -14.50 8.71 -30.86
C ALA A 240 -16.03 8.57 -30.90
N ILE A 241 -16.61 7.98 -29.83
CA ILE A 241 -18.04 7.70 -29.74
C ILE A 241 -18.85 8.93 -29.33
N ARG A 242 -18.34 9.75 -28.39
CA ARG A 242 -19.10 10.86 -27.81
C ARG A 242 -18.89 12.19 -28.51
N CYS A 243 -17.69 12.47 -29.02
CA CYS A 243 -17.35 13.81 -29.54
C CYS A 243 -17.28 13.87 -31.06
N THR A 244 -16.67 12.87 -31.72
CA THR A 244 -16.42 12.91 -33.17
C THR A 244 -17.48 12.20 -34.01
N ARG A 245 -18.44 11.53 -33.37
CA ARG A 245 -19.47 10.76 -34.06
C ARG A 245 -20.53 11.69 -34.69
N PRO A 246 -20.85 11.55 -35.98
CA PRO A 246 -21.77 12.46 -36.66
C PRO A 246 -23.22 12.41 -36.15
N ASP A 247 -23.62 11.29 -35.53
CA ASP A 247 -24.94 11.05 -34.93
C ASP A 247 -25.02 11.38 -33.43
N ARG A 248 -24.03 12.08 -32.84
CA ARG A 248 -23.95 12.33 -31.39
C ARG A 248 -25.20 12.98 -30.78
N ALA A 249 -25.88 13.84 -31.53
CA ALA A 249 -27.13 14.49 -31.09
C ALA A 249 -28.27 13.49 -30.81
N ALA A 250 -28.29 12.34 -31.51
CA ALA A 250 -29.27 11.28 -31.28
C ALA A 250 -29.03 10.54 -29.95
N PHE A 251 -27.84 10.65 -29.37
CA PHE A 251 -27.48 10.06 -28.08
C PHE A 251 -27.60 11.06 -26.91
N GLY A 252 -28.10 12.28 -27.16
CA GLY A 252 -28.26 13.31 -26.14
C GLY A 252 -26.99 14.11 -25.80
N PHE A 253 -26.05 14.21 -26.75
CA PHE A 253 -24.79 14.99 -26.64
C PHE A 253 -24.74 16.15 -27.63
#